data_AF-A0A0F8Z3K6-F1
#
_entry.id   AF-A0A0F8Z3K6-F1
#
_cell.length_a   1.000
_cell.length_b   1.000
_cell.length_c   1.000
_cell.angle_alpha   90.00
_cell.angle_beta   90.00
_cell.angle_gamma   90.00
#
_symmetry.space_group_name_H-M   'P 1'
#
loop_
_entity.id
_entity.type
_entity.pdbx_description
1 polymer ?
#
loop_
_entity_poly.entity_id
_entity_poly.type
_entity_poly.pdbx_seq_one_letter_code
_entity_poly.pdbx_strand_id
1 'polypeptide(L)'
;MQSINSLAIFGLLSLFFAAVAPADVVISQWHLLTGVQDFGDPSEQDGAWFDSVENPFDAEHAVALPPPPEPPYMASHVAYDFWWEGNSASFDVDIDHQFEVHIEDSRSSFATGWLYLTTTVDLTLTADAFYTYAFPPAASSYSHMKFRVADVDNGENLFSQTEFGGTIWLEPPSATLALATTLTLPAGREYFIQYRFGLDTFDNSAPGEWTTAFGSVSWTLRPVPEPATISLLALAAAPLLRPR
;
A
#
# COMPACT_ATOMS: atom_id res chain seq x y z
N MET A 1 76.26 -24.44 -18.12
CA MET A 1 75.22 -24.30 -17.07
C MET A 1 74.76 -22.85 -17.07
N GLN A 2 73.66 -22.54 -17.76
CA GLN A 2 72.97 -21.25 -17.69
C GLN A 2 71.48 -21.56 -17.59
N SER A 3 70.88 -21.25 -16.45
CA SER A 3 69.45 -21.41 -16.18
C SER A 3 68.69 -20.16 -16.62
N ILE A 4 67.73 -20.32 -17.52
CA ILE A 4 66.78 -19.28 -17.93
C ILE A 4 65.59 -19.38 -16.98
N ASN A 5 65.39 -18.36 -16.13
CA ASN A 5 64.18 -18.21 -15.33
C ASN A 5 63.12 -17.49 -16.17
N SER A 6 62.11 -18.23 -16.61
CA SER A 6 60.90 -17.68 -17.22
C SER A 6 60.01 -17.08 -16.13
N LEU A 7 59.92 -15.75 -16.11
CA LEU A 7 59.03 -14.98 -15.25
C LEU A 7 57.62 -15.01 -15.87
N ALA A 8 56.68 -15.72 -15.25
CA ALA A 8 55.28 -15.72 -15.63
C ALA A 8 54.62 -14.42 -15.17
N ILE A 9 54.17 -13.61 -16.13
CA ILE A 9 53.38 -12.40 -15.89
C ILE A 9 51.92 -12.83 -15.69
N PHE A 10 51.48 -12.89 -14.43
CA PHE A 10 50.06 -12.95 -14.09
C PHE A 10 49.47 -11.56 -14.24
N GLY A 11 48.72 -11.35 -15.34
CA GLY A 11 47.88 -10.17 -15.51
C GLY A 11 46.69 -10.25 -14.54
N LEU A 12 46.74 -9.47 -13.47
CA LEU A 12 45.56 -9.19 -12.66
C LEU A 12 44.63 -8.31 -13.50
N LEU A 13 43.53 -8.87 -14.00
CA LEU A 13 42.41 -8.09 -14.51
C LEU A 13 41.72 -7.47 -13.28
N SER A 14 42.07 -6.23 -12.96
CA SER A 14 41.34 -5.41 -11.99
C SER A 14 40.02 -4.99 -12.63
N LEU A 15 38.95 -5.74 -12.36
CA LEU A 15 37.58 -5.27 -12.61
C LEU A 15 37.32 -4.10 -11.67
N PHE A 16 37.41 -2.88 -12.20
CA PHE A 16 36.92 -1.69 -11.53
C PHE A 16 35.39 -1.78 -11.48
N PHE A 17 34.87 -2.31 -10.38
CA PHE A 17 33.49 -2.01 -9.99
C PHE A 17 33.49 -0.54 -9.55
N ALA A 18 32.98 0.34 -10.39
CA ALA A 18 32.60 1.67 -9.93
C ALA A 18 31.55 1.46 -8.83
N ALA A 19 31.89 1.82 -7.60
CA ALA A 19 30.92 1.93 -6.53
C ALA A 19 29.96 3.05 -6.93
N VAL A 20 28.86 2.69 -7.58
CA VAL A 20 27.70 3.57 -7.71
C VAL A 20 27.30 3.90 -6.28
N ALA A 21 27.26 5.19 -5.94
CA ALA A 21 26.74 5.63 -4.65
C ALA A 21 25.38 4.94 -4.41
N PRO A 22 25.03 4.52 -3.19
CA PRO A 22 23.77 3.83 -2.94
C PRO A 22 22.64 4.74 -3.43
N ALA A 23 22.03 4.29 -4.52
CA ALA A 23 20.78 4.79 -5.04
C ALA A 23 19.74 4.36 -3.99
N ASP A 24 18.96 5.30 -3.47
CA ASP A 24 18.02 5.07 -2.38
C ASP A 24 16.61 5.47 -2.84
N VAL A 25 15.60 4.71 -2.40
CA VAL A 25 14.21 5.16 -2.40
C VAL A 25 14.12 6.32 -1.42
N VAL A 26 13.72 7.49 -1.92
CA VAL A 26 13.52 8.68 -1.09
C VAL A 26 12.04 8.95 -1.00
N ILE A 27 11.47 8.74 0.19
CA ILE A 27 10.10 9.17 0.51
C ILE A 27 10.20 10.62 0.98
N SER A 28 9.52 11.53 0.28
CA SER A 28 9.58 12.97 0.56
C SER A 28 8.43 13.42 1.46
N GLN A 29 7.28 12.74 1.39
CA GLN A 29 6.08 13.10 2.13
C GLN A 29 5.14 11.90 2.23
N TRP A 30 4.42 11.80 3.34
CA TRP A 30 3.21 10.98 3.45
C TRP A 30 2.09 11.68 4.22
N HIS A 31 0.89 11.16 4.08
CA HIS A 31 -0.26 11.56 4.87
C HIS A 31 -1.14 10.34 5.12
N LEU A 32 -1.54 10.15 6.36
CA LEU A 32 -2.31 9.00 6.84
C LEU A 32 -3.50 9.54 7.62
N LEU A 33 -4.70 9.08 7.28
CA LEU A 33 -5.94 9.59 7.83
C LEU A 33 -6.94 8.46 8.02
N THR A 34 -7.57 8.44 9.19
CA THR A 34 -8.73 7.61 9.50
C THR A 34 -9.86 8.49 10.03
N GLY A 35 -11.10 8.16 9.72
CA GLY A 35 -12.22 9.05 10.03
C GLY A 35 -13.54 8.33 10.15
N VAL A 36 -14.41 8.92 10.97
CA VAL A 36 -15.84 8.61 11.04
C VAL A 36 -16.64 9.90 10.85
N GLN A 37 -17.74 9.81 10.13
CA GLN A 37 -18.61 10.95 9.87
C GLN A 37 -20.05 10.53 10.02
N ASP A 38 -20.77 11.21 10.92
CA ASP A 38 -22.22 11.28 10.89
C ASP A 38 -22.63 12.55 10.13
N PHE A 39 -23.43 12.40 9.07
CA PHE A 39 -23.87 13.56 8.27
C PHE A 39 -24.92 14.41 9.00
N GLY A 40 -25.44 13.96 10.14
CA GLY A 40 -26.33 14.70 11.04
C GLY A 40 -25.65 15.64 12.05
N ASP A 41 -24.30 15.65 12.13
CA ASP A 41 -23.44 16.27 13.17
C ASP A 41 -23.42 15.44 14.48
N PRO A 42 -22.28 14.90 14.96
CA PRO A 42 -20.87 15.27 14.69
C PRO A 42 -20.06 14.40 13.72
N SER A 43 -18.91 14.93 13.26
CA SER A 43 -17.86 14.17 12.54
C SER A 43 -16.51 14.23 13.29
N GLU A 44 -15.72 13.17 13.21
CA GLU A 44 -14.44 13.04 13.92
C GLU A 44 -13.41 12.35 13.02
N GLN A 45 -12.23 12.94 12.97
CA GLN A 45 -11.14 12.46 12.13
C GLN A 45 -9.86 12.51 12.95
N ASP A 46 -9.05 11.47 12.82
CA ASP A 46 -7.69 11.44 13.36
C ASP A 46 -6.76 11.12 12.20
N GLY A 47 -5.72 11.93 12.09
CA GLY A 47 -4.78 11.82 11.00
C GLY A 47 -3.43 12.31 11.44
N ALA A 48 -2.40 11.65 10.93
CA ALA A 48 -1.05 12.13 11.06
C ALA A 48 -0.58 12.76 9.76
N TRP A 49 0.00 13.94 9.94
CA TRP A 49 0.73 14.65 8.91
C TRP A 49 2.17 14.78 9.36
N PHE A 50 3.09 14.26 8.56
CA PHE A 50 4.51 14.31 8.86
C PHE A 50 5.26 14.98 7.73
N ASP A 51 5.87 16.12 8.03
CA ASP A 51 6.85 16.79 7.17
C ASP A 51 8.24 16.12 7.22
N SER A 52 8.49 15.33 8.27
CA SER A 52 9.70 14.51 8.42
C SER A 52 9.30 13.04 8.42
N VAL A 53 9.74 12.31 7.39
CA VAL A 53 9.46 10.89 7.23
C VAL A 53 10.33 10.09 8.20
N GLU A 54 9.73 9.40 9.17
CA GLU A 54 10.42 8.53 10.13
C GLU A 54 10.61 7.12 9.55
N ASN A 55 11.76 6.47 9.74
CA ASN A 55 12.05 5.14 9.18
C ASN A 55 12.81 4.25 10.18
N PRO A 56 12.34 3.03 10.51
CA PRO A 56 11.00 2.51 10.18
C PRO A 56 9.90 3.35 10.84
N PHE A 57 8.68 3.21 10.35
CA PHE A 57 7.50 3.86 10.91
C PHE A 57 6.47 2.82 11.29
N ASP A 58 6.03 2.90 12.54
CA ASP A 58 5.01 2.04 13.14
C ASP A 58 4.08 2.94 13.95
N ALA A 59 2.80 2.95 13.59
CA ALA A 59 1.81 3.78 14.23
C ALA A 59 0.40 3.18 14.12
N GLU A 60 -0.45 3.54 15.07
CA GLU A 60 -1.87 3.21 15.05
C GLU A 60 -2.70 4.49 15.21
N HIS A 61 -3.80 4.57 14.47
CA HIS A 61 -4.75 5.67 14.53
C HIS A 61 -6.16 5.12 14.75
N ALA A 62 -6.90 5.74 15.64
CA ALA A 62 -8.23 5.30 16.02
C ALA A 62 -9.15 6.47 16.32
N VAL A 63 -10.37 6.43 15.77
CA VAL A 63 -11.44 7.38 16.08
C VAL A 63 -12.72 6.62 16.41
N ALA A 64 -13.55 7.22 17.25
CA ALA A 64 -14.87 6.69 17.54
C ALA A 64 -15.90 7.79 17.85
N LEU A 65 -17.14 7.62 17.36
CA LEU A 65 -18.25 8.54 17.58
C LEU A 65 -19.57 7.84 17.93
N PRO A 66 -20.29 8.28 18.99
CA PRO A 66 -19.73 8.99 20.13
C PRO A 66 -18.73 8.07 20.87
N PRO A 67 -17.95 8.59 21.82
CA PRO A 67 -17.01 7.76 22.56
C PRO A 67 -17.73 6.59 23.25
N PRO A 68 -17.14 5.38 23.27
CA PRO A 68 -17.72 4.27 24.00
C PRO A 68 -17.93 4.64 25.48
N PRO A 69 -19.04 4.22 26.11
CA PRO A 69 -19.95 3.16 25.66
C PRO A 69 -21.26 3.67 25.05
N GLU A 70 -21.36 4.94 24.64
CA GLU A 70 -22.64 5.51 24.21
C GLU A 70 -23.02 5.00 22.81
N PRO A 71 -24.17 4.33 22.63
CA PRO A 71 -24.71 4.06 21.30
C PRO A 71 -25.35 5.32 20.72
N PRO A 72 -25.36 5.50 19.38
CA PRO A 72 -24.88 4.54 18.38
C PRO A 72 -23.38 4.66 18.11
N TYR A 73 -22.65 3.56 18.24
CA TYR A 73 -21.18 3.56 18.15
C TYR A 73 -20.68 3.44 16.72
N MET A 74 -19.79 4.34 16.32
CA MET A 74 -18.97 4.29 15.11
C MET A 74 -17.50 4.24 15.51
N ALA A 75 -16.69 3.47 14.78
CA ALA A 75 -15.25 3.46 14.93
C ALA A 75 -14.52 3.20 13.62
N SER A 76 -13.30 3.73 13.56
CA SER A 76 -12.34 3.47 12.50
C SER A 76 -10.97 3.32 13.14
N HIS A 77 -10.29 2.21 12.84
CA HIS A 77 -8.96 1.88 13.34
C HIS A 77 -8.06 1.53 12.16
N VAL A 78 -6.83 2.05 12.18
CA VAL A 78 -5.81 1.75 11.16
C VAL A 78 -4.46 1.57 11.83
N ALA A 79 -3.75 0.51 11.45
CA ALA A 79 -2.37 0.25 11.84
C ALA A 79 -1.45 0.34 10.63
N TYR A 80 -0.23 0.85 10.83
CA TYR A 80 0.76 1.13 9.79
C TYR A 80 2.10 0.47 10.17
N ASP A 81 2.70 -0.30 9.27
CA ASP A 81 4.07 -0.83 9.39
C ASP A 81 4.83 -0.57 8.09
N PHE A 82 5.66 0.47 8.10
CA PHE A 82 6.43 0.93 6.95
C PHE A 82 7.93 0.83 7.21
N TRP A 83 8.67 0.33 6.23
CA TRP A 83 10.13 0.38 6.26
C TRP A 83 10.71 0.51 4.86
N TRP A 84 11.87 1.13 4.77
CA TRP A 84 12.67 1.13 3.55
C TRP A 84 14.16 1.11 3.84
N GLU A 85 14.92 0.47 2.97
CA GLU A 85 16.37 0.43 3.02
C GLU A 85 16.92 0.33 1.59
N GLY A 86 17.81 1.26 1.24
CA GLY A 86 18.34 1.35 -0.12
C GLY A 86 17.22 1.49 -1.15
N ASN A 87 17.19 0.58 -2.12
CA ASN A 87 16.18 0.54 -3.20
C ASN A 87 15.00 -0.41 -2.90
N SER A 88 14.77 -0.76 -1.64
CA SER A 88 13.67 -1.63 -1.23
C SER A 88 12.80 -0.97 -0.17
N ALA A 89 11.50 -1.23 -0.23
CA ALA A 89 10.55 -0.76 0.76
C ALA A 89 9.39 -1.74 0.92
N SER A 90 8.76 -1.75 2.10
CA SER A 90 7.50 -2.43 2.40
C SER A 90 6.57 -1.47 3.12
N PHE A 91 5.30 -1.57 2.79
CA PHE A 91 4.26 -0.78 3.40
C PHE A 91 3.06 -1.68 3.61
N ASP A 92 2.73 -1.86 4.87
CA ASP A 92 1.65 -2.71 5.30
C ASP A 92 0.67 -1.86 6.10
N VAL A 93 -0.61 -1.91 5.73
CA VAL A 93 -1.69 -1.16 6.37
C VAL A 93 -2.83 -2.11 6.67
N ASP A 94 -3.21 -2.20 7.93
CA ASP A 94 -4.38 -2.97 8.39
C ASP A 94 -5.49 -2.00 8.81
N ILE A 95 -6.73 -2.33 8.41
CA ILE A 95 -7.87 -1.42 8.49
C ILE A 95 -9.06 -2.17 9.10
N ASP A 96 -9.73 -1.52 10.06
CA ASP A 96 -10.97 -1.99 10.67
C ASP A 96 -11.95 -0.81 10.81
N HIS A 97 -13.16 -1.01 10.31
CA HIS A 97 -14.28 -0.09 10.45
C HIS A 97 -15.49 -0.83 11.00
N GLN A 98 -16.20 -0.16 11.88
CA GLN A 98 -17.48 -0.66 12.37
C GLN A 98 -18.38 0.51 12.74
N PHE A 99 -19.66 0.38 12.46
CA PHE A 99 -20.65 1.25 13.08
C PHE A 99 -22.02 0.58 13.19
N GLU A 100 -22.73 0.91 14.25
CA GLU A 100 -24.15 0.60 14.37
C GLU A 100 -24.94 1.44 13.36
N VAL A 101 -25.91 0.84 12.67
CA VAL A 101 -26.82 1.58 11.80
C VAL A 101 -27.94 2.18 12.63
N HIS A 102 -28.23 3.46 12.39
CA HIS A 102 -29.35 4.16 13.03
C HIS A 102 -30.38 4.59 11.99
N ILE A 103 -31.60 4.83 12.47
CA ILE A 103 -32.68 5.37 11.65
C ILE A 103 -32.37 6.84 11.38
N GLU A 104 -32.55 7.26 10.13
CA GLU A 104 -32.46 8.66 9.66
C GLU A 104 -31.05 9.29 9.56
N ASP A 105 -29.97 8.55 9.84
CA ASP A 105 -28.59 9.07 9.76
C ASP A 105 -27.81 8.44 8.60
N SER A 106 -27.17 9.29 7.79
CA SER A 106 -26.12 8.85 6.89
C SER A 106 -24.79 8.78 7.65
N ARG A 107 -24.01 7.74 7.41
CA ARG A 107 -22.75 7.49 8.14
C ARG A 107 -21.65 7.05 7.21
N SER A 108 -20.43 7.50 7.49
CA SER A 108 -19.22 7.12 6.77
C SER A 108 -18.11 6.72 7.74
N SER A 109 -17.33 5.72 7.36
CA SER A 109 -16.07 5.38 8.01
C SER A 109 -15.03 5.12 6.93
N PHE A 110 -13.84 5.70 7.06
CA PHE A 110 -12.84 5.66 5.99
C PHE A 110 -11.42 5.65 6.51
N ALA A 111 -10.54 5.06 5.71
CA ALA A 111 -9.09 5.06 5.89
C ALA A 111 -8.45 5.44 4.55
N THR A 112 -7.55 6.42 4.56
CA THR A 112 -6.81 6.82 3.37
C THR A 112 -5.38 7.13 3.72
N GLY A 113 -4.49 6.84 2.78
CA GLY A 113 -3.11 7.24 2.89
C GLY A 113 -2.52 7.49 1.53
N TRP A 114 -1.54 8.37 1.50
CA TRP A 114 -0.76 8.62 0.30
C TRP A 114 0.66 9.05 0.65
N LEU A 115 1.54 8.88 -0.32
CA LEU A 115 2.93 9.30 -0.22
C LEU A 115 3.50 9.67 -1.57
N TYR A 116 4.58 10.44 -1.48
CA TYR A 116 5.44 10.81 -2.59
C TYR A 116 6.79 10.12 -2.43
N LEU A 117 7.27 9.50 -3.49
CA LEU A 117 8.57 8.85 -3.51
C LEU A 117 9.32 9.17 -4.80
N THR A 118 10.64 9.32 -4.70
CA THR A 118 11.54 9.43 -5.84
C THR A 118 12.40 8.17 -5.92
N THR A 119 12.54 7.64 -7.14
CA THR A 119 13.38 6.46 -7.41
C THR A 119 14.66 6.86 -8.14
N THR A 120 15.76 6.18 -7.82
CA THR A 120 17.05 6.38 -8.53
C THR A 120 17.41 5.23 -9.46
N VAL A 121 16.67 4.12 -9.38
CA VAL A 121 16.76 2.96 -10.27
C VAL A 121 15.34 2.52 -10.65
N ASP A 122 15.22 1.69 -11.68
CA ASP A 122 13.95 1.08 -12.02
C ASP A 122 13.51 0.17 -10.87
N LEU A 123 12.29 0.35 -10.37
CA LEU A 123 11.71 -0.46 -9.30
C LEU A 123 10.53 -1.28 -9.84
N THR A 124 10.34 -2.46 -9.29
CA THR A 124 9.09 -3.19 -9.36
C THR A 124 8.28 -2.87 -8.11
N LEU A 125 7.11 -2.29 -8.31
CA LEU A 125 6.06 -2.17 -7.31
C LEU A 125 5.16 -3.40 -7.41
N THR A 126 4.97 -4.11 -6.30
CA THR A 126 3.98 -5.17 -6.16
C THR A 126 3.01 -4.74 -5.07
N ALA A 127 1.71 -4.76 -5.36
CA ALA A 127 0.68 -4.38 -4.39
C ALA A 127 -0.46 -5.40 -4.39
N ASP A 128 -0.92 -5.72 -3.19
CA ASP A 128 -2.04 -6.61 -2.90
C ASP A 128 -2.93 -5.93 -1.86
N ALA A 129 -4.24 -5.95 -2.08
CA ALA A 129 -5.18 -5.44 -1.09
C ALA A 129 -6.47 -6.26 -1.09
N PHE A 130 -7.09 -6.32 0.08
CA PHE A 130 -8.44 -6.85 0.21
C PHE A 130 -9.24 -6.00 1.19
N TYR A 131 -10.56 -6.01 1.01
CA TYR A 131 -11.49 -5.33 1.89
C TYR A 131 -12.78 -6.11 1.97
N THR A 132 -13.04 -6.71 3.12
CA THR A 132 -14.25 -7.49 3.38
C THR A 132 -15.24 -6.63 4.13
N TYR A 133 -16.44 -6.48 3.57
CA TYR A 133 -17.51 -5.69 4.18
C TYR A 133 -18.71 -6.59 4.50
N ALA A 134 -19.49 -6.15 5.48
CA ALA A 134 -20.79 -6.71 5.81
C ALA A 134 -21.76 -5.60 6.20
N PHE A 135 -22.88 -5.53 5.49
CA PHE A 135 -23.99 -4.62 5.72
C PHE A 135 -25.24 -5.40 6.13
N PRO A 136 -26.16 -4.76 6.86
CA PRO A 136 -27.52 -5.28 6.98
C PRO A 136 -28.17 -5.34 5.59
N PRO A 137 -28.86 -6.44 5.20
CA PRO A 137 -29.41 -6.59 3.85
C PRO A 137 -30.42 -5.52 3.43
N ALA A 138 -31.06 -4.86 4.40
CA ALA A 138 -32.03 -3.81 4.19
C ALA A 138 -31.41 -2.39 4.18
N ALA A 139 -30.16 -2.24 4.62
CA ALA A 139 -29.47 -0.96 4.60
C ALA A 139 -29.17 -0.55 3.16
N SER A 140 -29.23 0.74 2.83
CA SER A 140 -28.67 1.27 1.59
C SER A 140 -27.24 1.70 1.88
N SER A 141 -26.28 0.85 1.51
CA SER A 141 -24.89 1.01 1.87
C SER A 141 -23.98 0.67 0.70
N TYR A 142 -22.77 1.21 0.72
CA TYR A 142 -21.71 0.74 -0.15
C TYR A 142 -20.35 0.77 0.52
N SER A 143 -19.50 -0.10 -0.01
CA SER A 143 -18.09 -0.20 0.33
C SER A 143 -17.28 0.17 -0.90
N HIS A 144 -16.13 0.81 -0.70
CA HIS A 144 -15.19 1.04 -1.78
C HIS A 144 -13.75 0.81 -1.34
N MET A 145 -12.94 0.32 -2.28
CA MET A 145 -11.50 0.16 -2.14
C MET A 145 -10.83 0.75 -3.37
N LYS A 146 -9.84 1.61 -3.18
CA LYS A 146 -9.09 2.26 -4.26
C LYS A 146 -7.60 2.14 -4.01
N PHE A 147 -6.86 1.84 -5.08
CA PHE A 147 -5.40 1.96 -5.12
C PHE A 147 -4.99 2.69 -6.39
N ARG A 148 -4.06 3.64 -6.26
CA ARG A 148 -3.61 4.50 -7.34
C ARG A 148 -2.10 4.70 -7.27
N VAL A 149 -1.46 4.64 -8.43
CA VAL A 149 -0.07 5.01 -8.67
C VAL A 149 -0.04 6.01 -9.83
N ALA A 150 0.57 7.17 -9.61
CA ALA A 150 0.71 8.21 -10.62
C ALA A 150 2.16 8.68 -10.73
N ASP A 151 2.57 9.02 -11.94
CA ASP A 151 3.81 9.73 -12.25
C ASP A 151 3.54 11.23 -12.09
N VAL A 152 4.19 11.84 -11.10
CA VAL A 152 3.93 13.25 -10.73
C VAL A 152 4.49 14.19 -11.79
N ASP A 153 5.66 13.87 -12.34
CA ASP A 153 6.36 14.70 -13.32
C ASP A 153 5.56 14.79 -14.64
N ASN A 154 4.94 13.68 -15.05
CA ASN A 154 4.16 13.61 -16.30
C ASN A 154 2.65 13.79 -16.09
N GLY A 155 2.17 13.81 -14.84
CA GLY A 155 0.75 13.86 -14.51
C GLY A 155 -0.05 12.62 -14.95
N GLU A 156 0.64 11.51 -15.23
CA GLU A 156 0.06 10.28 -15.78
C GLU A 156 -0.40 9.33 -14.67
N ASN A 157 -1.60 8.76 -14.80
CA ASN A 157 -2.00 7.63 -13.96
C ASN A 157 -1.40 6.35 -14.53
N LEU A 158 -0.37 5.83 -13.88
CA LEU A 158 0.23 4.55 -14.25
C LEU A 158 -0.68 3.38 -13.91
N PHE A 159 -1.38 3.49 -12.78
CA PHE A 159 -2.37 2.53 -12.34
C PHE A 159 -3.42 3.20 -11.49
N SER A 160 -4.68 2.82 -11.68
CA SER A 160 -5.77 3.23 -10.80
C SER A 160 -6.87 2.19 -10.90
N GLN A 161 -7.16 1.54 -9.78
CA GLN A 161 -8.29 0.62 -9.66
C GLN A 161 -9.19 1.09 -8.52
N THR A 162 -10.49 0.95 -8.72
CA THR A 162 -11.48 1.21 -7.69
C THR A 162 -12.53 0.13 -7.77
N GLU A 163 -12.67 -0.60 -6.68
CA GLU A 163 -13.68 -1.64 -6.49
C GLU A 163 -14.80 -1.08 -5.62
N PHE A 164 -16.03 -1.50 -5.93
CA PHE A 164 -17.23 -1.12 -5.20
C PHE A 164 -18.01 -2.37 -4.81
N GLY A 165 -18.74 -2.28 -3.70
CA GLY A 165 -19.66 -3.31 -3.27
C GLY A 165 -20.79 -2.73 -2.43
N GLY A 166 -21.74 -3.57 -2.02
CA GLY A 166 -22.85 -3.18 -1.17
C GLY A 166 -24.18 -2.99 -1.89
N THR A 167 -25.21 -2.81 -1.08
CA THR A 167 -26.61 -2.92 -1.46
C THR A 167 -27.12 -1.80 -2.36
N ILE A 168 -26.52 -0.59 -2.33
CA ILE A 168 -26.95 0.53 -3.19
C ILE A 168 -26.76 0.22 -4.68
N TRP A 169 -25.82 -0.68 -5.01
CA TRP A 169 -25.51 -1.12 -6.37
C TRP A 169 -26.13 -2.48 -6.71
N LEU A 170 -27.05 -2.99 -5.87
CA LEU A 170 -27.63 -4.33 -5.96
C LEU A 170 -26.58 -5.46 -5.87
N GLU A 171 -25.39 -5.16 -5.34
CA GLU A 171 -24.39 -6.17 -5.01
C GLU A 171 -24.76 -6.85 -3.68
N PRO A 172 -24.17 -8.03 -3.37
CA PRO A 172 -24.40 -8.69 -2.11
C PRO A 172 -24.15 -7.76 -0.91
N PRO A 173 -24.91 -7.90 0.19
CA PRO A 173 -24.69 -7.12 1.41
C PRO A 173 -23.38 -7.48 2.11
N SER A 174 -22.69 -8.53 1.67
CA SER A 174 -21.37 -8.89 2.18
C SER A 174 -20.54 -9.51 1.06
N ALA A 175 -19.34 -9.01 0.88
CA ALA A 175 -18.37 -9.55 -0.07
C ALA A 175 -16.95 -9.11 0.32
N THR A 176 -15.98 -9.60 -0.45
CA THR A 176 -14.59 -9.16 -0.39
C THR A 176 -14.22 -8.48 -1.70
N LEU A 177 -13.82 -7.22 -1.62
CA LEU A 177 -13.13 -6.51 -2.70
C LEU A 177 -11.66 -6.91 -2.66
N ALA A 178 -11.03 -7.14 -3.81
CA ALA A 178 -9.62 -7.53 -3.86
C ALA A 178 -8.93 -6.89 -5.06
N LEU A 179 -7.65 -6.54 -4.90
CA LEU A 179 -6.79 -6.06 -5.97
C LEU A 179 -5.40 -6.71 -5.84
N ALA A 180 -4.78 -6.96 -6.98
CA ALA A 180 -3.39 -7.37 -7.06
C ALA A 180 -2.77 -6.74 -8.31
N THR A 181 -1.61 -6.13 -8.18
CA THR A 181 -0.94 -5.47 -9.31
C THR A 181 0.57 -5.54 -9.19
N THR A 182 1.23 -5.47 -10.34
CA THR A 182 2.69 -5.36 -10.44
C THR A 182 3.02 -4.34 -11.53
N LEU A 183 3.81 -3.33 -11.19
CA LEU A 183 4.14 -2.21 -12.05
C LEU A 183 5.64 -1.95 -12.02
N THR A 184 6.21 -1.58 -13.17
CA THR A 184 7.57 -1.05 -13.20
C THR A 184 7.52 0.46 -13.08
N LEU A 185 8.29 1.01 -12.14
CA LEU A 185 8.49 2.43 -11.90
C LEU A 185 9.89 2.81 -12.41
N PRO A 186 9.99 3.46 -13.59
CA PRO A 186 11.26 3.95 -14.11
C PRO A 186 12.06 4.81 -13.11
N ALA A 187 13.39 4.75 -13.22
CA ALA A 187 14.29 5.60 -12.46
C ALA A 187 14.10 7.10 -12.76
N GLY A 188 14.46 7.93 -11.78
CA GLY A 188 14.63 9.38 -11.94
C GLY A 188 13.33 10.15 -12.03
N ARG A 189 12.24 9.61 -11.45
CA ARG A 189 10.91 10.21 -11.44
C ARG A 189 10.33 10.25 -10.03
N GLU A 190 9.42 11.19 -9.81
CA GLU A 190 8.58 11.23 -8.61
C GLU A 190 7.24 10.52 -8.85
N TYR A 191 6.85 9.69 -7.88
CA TYR A 191 5.61 8.92 -7.89
C TYR A 191 4.72 9.28 -6.71
N PHE A 192 3.42 9.29 -6.97
CA PHE A 192 2.36 9.40 -5.98
C PHE A 192 1.66 8.04 -5.84
N ILE A 193 1.71 7.45 -4.66
CA ILE A 193 0.99 6.22 -4.33
C ILE A 193 -0.11 6.56 -3.33
N GLN A 194 -1.33 6.08 -3.58
CA GLN A 194 -2.49 6.33 -2.73
C GLN A 194 -3.34 5.08 -2.58
N TYR A 195 -3.85 4.89 -1.36
CA TYR A 195 -4.95 3.98 -1.09
C TYR A 195 -6.13 4.71 -0.44
N ARG A 196 -7.33 4.16 -0.60
CA ARG A 196 -8.54 4.59 0.13
C ARG A 196 -9.48 3.42 0.31
N PHE A 197 -9.96 3.26 1.54
CA PHE A 197 -11.00 2.32 1.93
C PHE A 197 -12.12 3.11 2.58
N GLY A 198 -13.35 2.70 2.35
CA GLY A 198 -14.47 3.33 3.03
C GLY A 198 -15.75 2.52 2.99
N LEU A 199 -16.57 2.78 4.00
CA LEU A 199 -17.95 2.34 4.13
C LEU A 199 -18.82 3.56 4.26
N ASP A 200 -19.93 3.54 3.55
CA ASP A 200 -20.94 4.58 3.61
C ASP A 200 -22.31 3.91 3.69
N THR A 201 -23.17 4.41 4.57
CA THR A 201 -24.57 3.98 4.72
C THR A 201 -25.47 5.21 4.65
N PHE A 202 -26.56 5.11 3.91
CA PHE A 202 -27.47 6.21 3.59
C PHE A 202 -28.90 6.02 4.11
N ASP A 203 -29.39 4.78 4.23
CA ASP A 203 -30.79 4.51 4.57
C ASP A 203 -30.98 3.57 5.77
N ASN A 204 -32.18 3.73 6.34
CA ASN A 204 -32.77 3.05 7.48
C ASN A 204 -32.62 1.53 7.45
N SER A 205 -31.74 1.00 8.29
CA SER A 205 -31.83 -0.39 8.74
C SER A 205 -32.39 -0.42 10.17
N ALA A 206 -32.70 -1.62 10.69
CA ALA A 206 -33.27 -1.70 12.04
C ALA A 206 -32.20 -1.27 13.08
N PRO A 207 -32.56 -0.50 14.12
CA PRO A 207 -31.62 -0.19 15.20
C PRO A 207 -30.98 -1.44 15.79
N GLY A 208 -29.69 -1.37 16.13
CA GLY A 208 -28.92 -2.50 16.63
C GLY A 208 -28.30 -3.40 15.57
N GLU A 209 -28.52 -3.12 14.28
CA GLU A 209 -27.79 -3.78 13.20
C GLU A 209 -26.43 -3.12 12.98
N TRP A 210 -25.44 -3.91 12.60
CA TRP A 210 -24.05 -3.47 12.47
C TRP A 210 -23.59 -3.51 11.02
N THR A 211 -22.87 -2.47 10.65
CA THR A 211 -22.04 -2.41 9.46
C THR A 211 -20.59 -2.60 9.87
N THR A 212 -19.87 -3.50 9.22
CA THR A 212 -18.45 -3.72 9.48
C THR A 212 -17.68 -3.84 8.18
N ALA A 213 -16.40 -3.45 8.21
CA ALA A 213 -15.45 -3.90 7.23
C ALA A 213 -14.05 -3.94 7.80
N PHE A 214 -13.27 -4.87 7.30
CA PHE A 214 -11.86 -4.98 7.61
C PHE A 214 -11.09 -5.30 6.34
N GLY A 215 -9.84 -4.91 6.30
CA GLY A 215 -9.01 -5.16 5.14
C GLY A 215 -7.56 -4.83 5.39
N SER A 216 -6.77 -5.02 4.35
CA SER A 216 -5.40 -4.56 4.35
C SER A 216 -4.98 -4.14 2.95
N VAL A 217 -3.96 -3.29 2.90
CA VAL A 217 -3.17 -3.03 1.70
C VAL A 217 -1.70 -3.23 2.03
N SER A 218 -1.06 -4.10 1.27
CA SER A 218 0.38 -4.35 1.33
C SER A 218 0.97 -4.01 -0.01
N TRP A 219 2.10 -3.31 -0.02
CA TRP A 219 2.87 -3.15 -1.23
C TRP A 219 4.36 -3.01 -0.95
N THR A 220 5.15 -3.47 -1.91
CA THR A 220 6.60 -3.50 -1.82
C THR A 220 7.24 -2.86 -3.04
N LEU A 221 8.41 -2.29 -2.83
CA LEU A 221 9.31 -1.83 -3.88
C LEU A 221 10.56 -2.68 -3.87
N ARG A 222 11.00 -3.13 -5.04
CA ARG A 222 12.28 -3.85 -5.20
C ARG A 222 12.98 -3.41 -6.49
N PRO A 223 14.31 -3.41 -6.57
CA PRO A 223 15.01 -3.15 -7.82
C PRO A 223 14.60 -4.11 -8.92
N VAL A 224 14.40 -3.61 -10.14
CA VAL A 224 14.32 -4.46 -11.33
C VAL A 224 15.68 -5.14 -11.50
N PRO A 225 15.76 -6.49 -11.56
CA PRO A 225 17.04 -7.16 -11.74
C PRO A 225 17.69 -6.73 -13.05
N GLU A 226 18.92 -6.21 -12.98
CA GLU A 226 19.67 -5.87 -14.17
C GLU A 226 19.89 -7.13 -15.05
N PRO A 227 19.91 -7.00 -16.39
CA PRO A 227 20.13 -8.13 -17.29
C PRO A 227 21.44 -8.90 -17.00
N ALA A 228 22.46 -8.22 -16.49
CA ALA A 228 23.73 -8.84 -16.09
C ALA A 228 23.56 -9.78 -14.89
N THR A 229 22.75 -9.39 -13.90
CA THR A 229 22.40 -10.21 -12.73
C THR A 229 21.65 -11.46 -13.15
N ILE A 230 20.70 -11.33 -14.08
CA ILE A 230 19.97 -12.47 -14.65
C ILE A 230 20.92 -13.41 -15.38
N SER A 231 21.86 -12.85 -16.17
CA SER A 231 22.86 -13.62 -16.91
C SER A 231 23.80 -14.40 -15.99
N LEU A 232 24.22 -13.80 -14.88
CA LEU A 232 25.03 -14.46 -13.84
C LEU A 232 24.27 -15.59 -13.14
N LEU A 233 23.00 -15.36 -12.79
CA LEU A 233 22.14 -16.39 -12.20
C LEU A 233 21.91 -17.56 -13.17
N ALA A 234 21.65 -17.28 -14.44
CA ALA A 234 21.50 -18.29 -15.48
C ALA A 234 22.79 -19.13 -15.66
N LEU A 235 23.96 -18.47 -15.64
CA LEU A 235 25.25 -19.15 -15.73
C LEU A 235 25.52 -20.04 -14.50
N ALA A 236 25.15 -19.58 -13.30
CA ALA A 236 25.28 -20.33 -12.05
C ALA A 236 24.33 -21.54 -11.98
N ALA A 237 23.14 -21.45 -12.61
CA ALA A 237 22.17 -22.54 -12.68
C ALA A 237 22.48 -23.58 -13.78
N ALA A 238 23.25 -23.21 -14.81
CA ALA A 238 23.64 -24.10 -15.91
C ALA A 238 24.23 -25.47 -15.49
N PRO A 239 25.10 -25.60 -14.47
CA PRO A 239 25.57 -26.91 -14.00
C PRO A 239 24.49 -27.77 -13.31
N LEU A 240 23.44 -27.16 -12.76
CA LEU A 240 22.33 -27.87 -12.09
C LEU A 240 21.28 -28.40 -13.07
N LEU A 241 21.23 -27.85 -14.29
CA LEU A 241 20.29 -28.22 -15.35
C LEU A 241 20.81 -29.35 -16.27
N ARG A 242 21.94 -30.00 -15.94
CA ARG A 242 22.41 -31.15 -16.71
C ARG A 242 21.49 -32.36 -16.50
N PRO A 243 20.93 -32.97 -17.56
CA PRO A 243 20.19 -34.21 -17.44
C PRO A 243 21.08 -35.30 -16.85
N ARG A 244 20.53 -36.06 -15.90
CA ARG A 244 21.19 -37.25 -15.30
C ARG A 244 21.33 -38.36 -16.33
#